data_AF-H6QDQ7-F1
#
_entry.id   AF-H6QDQ7-F1
#
_cell.length_a   1.000
_cell.length_b   1.000
_cell.length_c   1.000
_cell.angle_alpha   90.00
_cell.angle_beta   90.00
_cell.angle_gamma   90.00
#
_symmetry.space_group_name_H-M   'P 1'
#
loop_
_entity.id
_entity.type
_entity.pdbx_description
1 polymer ?
#
loop_
_entity_poly.entity_id
_entity_poly.type
_entity_poly.pdbx_seq_one_letter_code
_entity_poly.pdbx_strand_id
1 'polypeptide(L)' 'MPSFCTVVWRGEKYRVLCTPSYLLSVATKIAEAEHVSYIDIYKRLVASLWSEYAEARTVASVILSEKRV' A
#
# COMPACT_ATOMS: atom_id res chain seq x y z
N MET A 1 -7.08 -4.82 -17.71
CA MET A 1 -5.66 -5.18 -17.65
C MET A 1 -5.18 -4.94 -16.23
N PRO A 2 -4.37 -5.83 -15.62
CA PRO A 2 -3.83 -5.58 -14.29
C PRO A 2 -2.91 -4.35 -14.35
N SER A 3 -3.27 -3.30 -13.62
CA SER A 3 -2.41 -2.13 -13.41
C SER A 3 -1.36 -2.51 -12.36
N PHE A 4 -0.09 -2.35 -12.73
CA PHE A 4 1.03 -2.52 -11.80
C PHE A 4 1.48 -1.15 -11.31
N CYS A 5 1.92 -1.09 -10.06
CA CYS A 5 2.47 0.11 -9.41
C CYS A 5 3.86 -0.15 -8.88
N THR A 6 4.65 0.91 -8.81
CA THR A 6 5.95 0.89 -8.14
C THR A 6 5.78 1.44 -6.73
N VAL A 7 6.03 0.61 -5.72
CA VAL A 7 6.12 1.03 -4.32
C VAL A 7 7.57 1.06 -3.89
N VAL A 8 7.90 1.97 -2.96
CA VAL A 8 9.24 2.06 -2.39
C VAL A 8 9.21 1.54 -0.96
N TRP A 9 9.99 0.51 -0.68
CA TRP A 9 10.16 -0.04 0.67
C TRP A 9 11.64 -0.07 1.02
N ARG A 10 12.03 0.57 2.13
CA ARG A 10 13.44 0.65 2.60
C ARG A 10 14.44 1.11 1.53
N GLY A 11 14.01 1.98 0.60
CA GLY A 11 14.83 2.49 -0.49
C GLY A 11 14.87 1.61 -1.74
N GLU A 12 14.29 0.41 -1.70
CA GLU A 12 14.13 -0.47 -2.84
C GLU A 12 12.79 -0.27 -3.54
N LYS A 13 12.78 -0.43 -4.87
CA LYS A 13 11.59 -0.28 -5.70
C LYS A 13 11.00 -1.65 -6.02
N TYR A 14 9.72 -1.84 -5.71
CA TYR A 14 9.00 -3.08 -5.96
C TYR A 14 7.84 -2.83 -6.93
N ARG A 15 7.76 -3.65 -7.99
CA ARG A 15 6.63 -3.64 -8.92
C ARG A 15 5.56 -4.61 -8.43
N VAL A 16 4.42 -4.08 -8.03
CA VAL A 16 3.32 -4.82 -7.40
C VAL A 16 2.01 -4.60 -8.14
N LEU A 17 1.03 -5.48 -7.92
CA LEU A 17 -0.32 -5.23 -8.40
C LEU A 17 -0.90 -4.03 -7.67
N CYS A 18 -1.47 -3.10 -8.42
CA CYS A 18 -1.97 -1.83 -7.91
C CYS A 18 -3.42 -1.93 -7.41
N THR A 19 -3.75 -3.04 -6.76
CA THR A 19 -5.04 -3.23 -6.13
C THR A 19 -4.91 -2.97 -4.63
N PRO A 20 -5.91 -2.34 -3.98
CA PRO A 20 -5.90 -2.15 -2.54
C PRO A 20 -5.72 -3.46 -1.77
N SER A 21 -6.33 -4.55 -2.25
CA SER A 21 -6.20 -5.89 -1.66
C SER A 21 -4.78 -6.46 -1.72
N TYR A 22 -4.06 -6.25 -2.83
CA TYR A 22 -2.68 -6.71 -2.96
C TYR A 22 -1.73 -5.87 -2.10
N LEU A 23 -1.88 -4.55 -2.11
CA LEU A 23 -1.11 -3.66 -1.25
C LEU A 23 -1.32 -3.99 0.24
N LEU A 24 -2.54 -4.34 0.63
CA LEU A 24 -2.85 -4.78 1.99
C LEU A 24 -2.16 -6.11 2.31
N SER A 25 -2.20 -7.08 1.39
CA SER A 25 -1.51 -8.36 1.57
C SER A 25 0.00 -8.18 1.73
N VAL A 26 0.62 -7.30 0.94
CA VAL A 26 2.04 -6.93 1.06
C VAL A 26 2.31 -6.27 2.42
N ALA A 27 1.47 -5.33 2.83
CA ALA A 27 1.59 -4.66 4.12
C ALA A 27 1.53 -5.64 5.30
N THR A 28 0.62 -6.61 5.26
CA THR A 28 0.49 -7.64 6.30
C THR A 28 1.75 -8.50 6.39
N LYS A 29 2.29 -8.98 5.26
CA LYS A 29 3.51 -9.79 5.27
C LYS A 29 4.72 -9.05 5.82
N ILE A 30 4.87 -7.78 5.44
CA ILE A 30 5.94 -6.92 5.96
C ILE A 30 5.75 -6.69 7.46
N ALA A 31 4.51 -6.44 7.90
CA ALA A 31 4.19 -6.25 9.31
C ALA A 31 4.47 -7.49 10.16
N GLU A 32 4.17 -8.68 9.65
CA GLU A 32 4.52 -9.95 10.29
C GLU A 32 6.04 -10.12 10.41
N ALA A 33 6.79 -9.82 9.34
CA ALA A 33 8.25 -9.94 9.33
C ALA A 33 8.96 -8.91 10.23
N GLU A 34 8.41 -7.70 10.32
CA GLU A 34 9.00 -6.59 11.08
C GLU A 34 8.39 -6.40 12.48
N HIS A 35 7.40 -7.22 12.87
CA HIS A 35 6.63 -7.10 14.13
C HIS A 35 6.05 -5.70 14.38
N VAL A 36 5.46 -5.12 13.34
CA VAL A 36 4.90 -3.76 13.34
C VAL A 36 3.43 -3.77 12.88
N SER A 37 2.74 -2.65 13.05
CA SER A 37 1.35 -2.51 12.61
C SER A 37 1.23 -2.55 11.09
N TYR A 38 0.47 -3.50 10.54
CA TYR A 38 0.18 -3.58 9.10
C TYR A 38 -0.46 -2.31 8.53
N ILE A 39 -1.22 -1.58 9.36
CA ILE A 39 -1.86 -0.32 8.95
C ILE A 39 -0.81 0.75 8.65
N ASP A 40 0.25 0.82 9.47
CA ASP A 40 1.31 1.81 9.28
C ASP A 40 2.16 1.50 8.04
N ILE A 41 2.42 0.21 7.79
CA ILE A 41 3.08 -0.26 6.57
C ILE A 41 2.22 0.05 5.34
N TYR A 42 0.93 -0.25 5.41
CA TYR A 42 0.00 -0.01 4.30
C TYR A 42 -0.07 1.49 3.95
N LYS A 43 -0.15 2.37 4.95
CA LYS A 43 -0.11 3.83 4.74
C LYS A 43 1.19 4.27 4.04
N ARG A 44 2.34 3.73 4.45
CA ARG A 44 3.64 4.02 3.83
C ARG A 44 3.71 3.55 2.38
N LEU A 45 3.23 2.34 2.10
CA LEU A 45 3.17 1.80 0.74
C LEU A 45 2.29 2.68 -0.16
N VAL A 46 1.09 3.04 0.31
CA VAL A 46 0.16 3.91 -0.40
C VAL A 46 0.73 5.32 -0.62
N ALA A 47 1.45 5.88 0.36
CA ALA A 47 2.11 7.17 0.23
C ALA A 47 3.29 7.14 -0.76
N SER A 48 3.93 5.98 -0.94
CA SER A 48 5.04 5.78 -1.89
C SER A 48 4.60 5.59 -3.34
N LEU A 49 3.30 5.48 -3.60
CA LEU A 49 2.76 5.41 -4.95
C LEU A 49 3.05 6.71 -5.70
N TRP A 50 3.66 6.60 -6.88
CA TRP A 50 3.94 7.73 -7.77
C TRP A 50 2.64 8.41 -8.23
N SER A 51 2.67 9.69 -8.61
CA SER A 51 1.46 10.51 -8.86
C SER A 51 0.56 9.97 -9.97
N GLU A 52 1.11 9.15 -10.87
CA GLU A 52 0.40 8.35 -11.89
C GLU A 52 -0.65 7.39 -11.30
N TYR A 53 -0.65 7.19 -9.98
CA TYR A 53 -1.55 6.28 -9.27
C TYR A 53 -2.36 6.98 -8.16
N ALA A 54 -2.60 8.28 -8.32
CA ALA A 54 -3.40 9.11 -7.41
C ALA A 54 -4.80 8.54 -7.12
N GLU A 55 -5.41 7.84 -8.08
CA GLU A 55 -6.71 7.19 -7.91
C GLU A 55 -6.65 6.03 -6.90
N ALA A 56 -5.66 5.14 -7.03
CA ALA A 56 -5.45 4.04 -6.07
C ALA A 56 -5.13 4.58 -4.66
N ARG A 57 -4.36 5.68 -4.58
CA ARG A 57 -4.09 6.38 -3.33
C ARG A 57 -5.36 6.97 -2.71
N THR A 58 -6.23 7.56 -3.51
CA THR A 58 -7.53 8.10 -3.06
C THR A 58 -8.43 6.99 -2.52
N VAL A 59 -8.62 5.91 -3.29
CA VAL A 59 -9.44 4.76 -2.88
C VAL A 59 -8.91 4.12 -1.59
N ALA A 60 -7.59 3.90 -1.51
CA ALA A 60 -6.98 3.38 -0.29
C ALA A 60 -7.16 4.31 0.91
N SER A 61 -7.09 5.63 0.71
CA SER A 61 -7.31 6.62 1.77
C SER A 61 -8.75 6.62 2.27
N VAL A 62 -9.73 6.49 1.36
CA VAL A 62 -11.16 6.36 1.70
C VAL A 62 -11.39 5.11 2.57
N ILE A 63 -10.92 3.94 2.12
CA ILE A 63 -11.07 2.68 2.86
C ILE A 63 -10.44 2.77 4.26
N LEU A 64 -9.28 3.42 4.38
CA LEU A 64 -8.63 3.63 5.68
C LEU A 64 -9.36 4.62 6.57
N SER A 65 -10.03 5.62 6.00
CA SER A 65 -10.79 6.62 6.75
C SER A 65 -12.13 6.09 7.27
N GLU A 66 -12.77 5.18 6.54
CA GLU A 66 -14.01 4.51 6.96
C GLU A 66 -13.77 3.50 8.10
N LYS A 67 -12.54 3.00 8.26
CA LYS A 67 -12.14 2.07 9.32
C LYS A 67 -11.70 2.74 10.64
N ARG A 68 -12.17 3.94 10.94
CA ARG A 68 -12.13 4.45 12.33
C ARG A 68 -13.28 3.81 13.13
N VAL A 69 -13.01 2.62 13.68
CA VAL A 69 -13.75 2.09 14.84
C VAL A 69 -13.15 2.68 16.10
#